data_AF-J1A256-F1
#
_entry.id   AF-J1A256-F1
#
_cell.length_a   1.000
_cell.length_b   1.000
_cell.length_c   1.000
_cell.angle_alpha   90.00
_cell.angle_beta   90.00
_cell.angle_gamma   90.00
#
_symmetry.space_group_name_H-M   'P 1'
#
loop_
_entity.id
_entity.type
_entity.pdbx_description
1 polymer ?
#
loop_
_entity_poly.entity_id
_entity_poly.type
_entity_poly.pdbx_seq_one_letter_code
_entity_poly.pdbx_strand_id
1 'polypeptide(L)' 'MLHSTVAILGVGPRGISILERLLTLYCHYPFSGNIDILLIDPNEMGTGVHSIH' A
#
# COMPACT_ATOMS: atom_id res chain seq x y z
N MET A 1 -22.89 2.01 -2.22
CA MET A 1 -21.58 1.31 -2.23
C MET A 1 -20.60 2.20 -1.49
N LEU A 2 -19.86 1.64 -0.53
CA LEU A 2 -18.88 2.41 0.22
C LEU A 2 -17.63 2.59 -0.65
N HIS A 3 -17.20 3.82 -0.86
CA HIS A 3 -15.98 4.16 -1.57
C HIS A 3 -14.94 4.61 -0.56
N SER A 4 -13.81 3.94 -0.50
CA SER A 4 -12.76 4.21 0.49
C SER A 4 -11.45 4.52 -0.21
N THR A 5 -10.77 5.58 0.25
CA THR A 5 -9.44 5.95 -0.26
C THR A 5 -8.42 5.77 0.86
N VAL A 6 -7.31 5.10 0.55
CA VAL A 6 -6.20 4.86 1.48
C VAL A 6 -4.93 5.40 0.83
N ALA A 7 -4.19 6.24 1.57
CA ALA A 7 -2.86 6.69 1.16
C ALA A 7 -1.78 5.94 1.94
N ILE A 8 -0.78 5.40 1.24
CA ILE A 8 0.43 4.82 1.83
C ILE A 8 1.56 5.82 1.62
N LEU A 9 2.04 6.40 2.74
CA LEU A 9 3.14 7.36 2.76
C LEU A 9 4.45 6.62 3.08
N GLY A 10 5.39 6.64 2.15
CA GLY A 10 6.62 5.86 2.22
C GLY A 10 6.40 4.42 1.75
N VAL A 11 6.87 4.13 0.54
CA VAL A 11 6.80 2.86 -0.20
C VAL A 11 8.14 2.13 -0.12
N GLY A 12 8.87 2.29 0.97
CA GLY A 12 9.95 1.36 1.35
C GLY A 12 9.40 -0.03 1.74
N PRO A 13 10.23 -0.93 2.31
CA PRO A 13 9.83 -2.32 2.60
C PRO A 13 8.53 -2.43 3.42
N ARG A 14 8.35 -1.54 4.41
CA ARG A 14 7.13 -1.53 5.23
C ARG A 14 5.89 -1.08 4.46
N GLY A 15 6.01 -0.06 3.61
CA GLY A 15 4.90 0.42 2.79
C GLY A 15 4.44 -0.63 1.79
N ILE A 16 5.38 -1.34 1.17
CA ILE A 16 5.10 -2.47 0.27
C ILE A 16 4.38 -3.59 1.03
N SER A 17 4.85 -3.99 2.21
CA SER A 17 4.17 -5.04 2.99
C SER A 17 2.73 -4.67 3.41
N ILE A 18 2.43 -3.38 3.61
CA ILE A 18 1.05 -2.92 3.84
C ILE A 18 0.23 -3.06 2.55
N LEU A 19 0.76 -2.63 1.40
CA LEU A 19 0.10 -2.78 0.11
C LEU A 19 -0.20 -4.26 -0.21
N GLU A 20 0.78 -5.15 -0.05
CA GLU A 20 0.62 -6.60 -0.24
C GLU A 20 -0.51 -7.17 0.63
N ARG A 21 -0.56 -6.75 1.90
CA ARG A 21 -1.61 -7.19 2.83
C ARG A 21 -3.00 -6.68 2.40
N LEU A 22 -3.12 -5.42 1.97
CA LEU A 22 -4.38 -4.86 1.47
C LEU A 22 -4.87 -5.62 0.24
N LEU A 23 -3.99 -5.89 -0.73
CA LEU A 23 -4.33 -6.65 -1.93
C LEU A 23 -4.76 -8.08 -1.60
N THR A 24 -4.01 -8.75 -0.72
CA THR A 24 -4.33 -10.12 -0.26
C THR A 24 -5.71 -10.16 0.39
N LEU A 25 -5.99 -9.23 1.31
CA LEU A 25 -7.29 -9.18 2.00
C LEU A 25 -8.43 -8.86 1.03
N TYR A 26 -8.22 -7.96 0.06
CA TYR A 26 -9.23 -7.63 -0.94
C TYR A 26 -9.59 -8.84 -1.82
N CYS A 27 -8.60 -9.65 -2.20
CA CYS A 27 -8.84 -10.89 -2.96
C CYS A 27 -9.61 -11.95 -2.15
N HIS A 28 -9.37 -12.06 -0.85
CA HIS A 28 -10.02 -13.07 0.01
C HIS A 28 -11.39 -12.62 0.55
N TYR A 29 -11.58 -11.32 0.73
CA TYR A 29 -12.80 -10.73 1.26
C TYR A 29 -13.23 -9.63 0.29
N PRO A 30 -14.01 -9.98 -0.76
CA PRO A 30 -14.53 -8.98 -1.68
C PRO A 30 -15.43 -8.03 -0.88
N PHE A 31 -14.89 -6.84 -0.59
CA PHE A 31 -15.66 -5.76 0.01
C PHE A 31 -16.78 -5.38 -0.97
N SER A 32 -17.92 -4.92 -0.45
CA SER A 32 -19.06 -4.46 -1.26
C SER A 32 -18.81 -3.11 -1.96
N GLY A 33 -17.54 -2.74 -2.17
CA GLY A 33 -17.11 -1.47 -2.74
C GLY A 33 -15.63 -1.46 -3.13
N ASN A 34 -15.26 -0.47 -3.93
CA ASN A 34 -13.90 -0.28 -4.41
C ASN A 34 -13.06 0.46 -3.37
N ILE A 35 -11.77 0.14 -3.35
CA ILE A 35 -10.76 0.84 -2.56
C ILE A 35 -9.75 1.46 -3.52
N ASP A 36 -9.61 2.78 -3.45
CA ASP A 36 -8.55 3.50 -4.14
C ASP A 36 -7.31 3.54 -3.25
N ILE A 37 -6.18 3.04 -3.76
CA ILE A 37 -4.90 3.05 -3.04
C ILE A 37 -3.95 4.05 -3.72
N LEU A 38 -3.57 5.08 -2.99
CA LEU A 38 -2.59 6.07 -3.42
C LEU A 38 -1.22 5.79 -2.77
N LEU A 39 -0.20 5.57 -3.59
CA LEU A 39 1.19 5.38 -3.15
C LEU A 39 1.95 6.69 -3.26
N ILE A 40 2.56 7.16 -2.17
CA ILE A 40 3.31 8.41 -2.13
C ILE A 40 4.68 8.14 -1.51
N ASP A 41 5.75 8.25 -2.31
CA ASP A 41 7.14 8.21 -1.83
C ASP A 41 7.95 9.32 -2.51
N PRO A 42 8.72 10.13 -1.77
CA PRO A 42 9.67 11.06 -2.38
C PRO A 42 10.91 10.37 -2.99
N ASN A 43 11.16 9.11 -2.69
CA ASN A 43 12.31 8.31 -3.13
C ASN A 43 11.89 7.18 -4.09
N GLU A 44 12.85 6.36 -4.50
CA GLU A 44 12.58 5.14 -5.26
C GLU A 44 11.79 4.12 -4.42
N MET A 45 10.77 3.52 -5.02
CA MET A 45 9.97 2.49 -4.36
C MET A 45 10.82 1.29 -3.95
N GLY A 46 10.50 0.70 -2.81
CA GLY A 46 11.19 -0.46 -2.24
C GLY A 46 12.49 -0.10 -1.52
N THR A 47 13.01 1.11 -1.70
CA THR A 47 14.18 1.57 -0.94
C THR A 47 13.74 2.04 0.45
N GLY A 48 14.25 1.39 1.48
CA GLY A 48 14.04 1.86 2.86
C GLY A 48 14.96 3.04 3.14
N VAL A 49 14.65 3.83 4.18
CA VAL A 49 15.54 4.90 4.68
C VAL A 49 16.90 4.39 5.16
N HIS A 50 17.01 3.08 5.38
CA HIS A 50 18.27 2.41 5.64
C HIS A 50 18.80 1.81 4.34
N SER A 51 19.71 2.52 3.69
CA SER A 51 20.62 1.88 2.74
C SER A 51 21.49 0.92 3.53
N ILE A 52 21.23 -0.38 3.40
CA ILE A 52 22.14 -1.41 3.90
C ILE A 52 23.32 -1.40 2.93
N HIS A 53 24.30 -0.55 3.20
CA HIS A 53 25.59 -0.59 2.54
C HIS A 53 26.45 -1.66 3.21
#